data_AF-A0A124FHH6-F1
#
_entry.id   AF-A0A124FHH6-F1
#
_cell.length_a   1.000
_cell.length_b   1.000
_cell.length_c   1.000
_cell.angle_alpha   90.00
_cell.angle_beta   90.00
_cell.angle_gamma   90.00
#
_symmetry.space_group_name_H-M   'P 1'
#
loop_
_entity.id
_entity.type
_entity.pdbx_description
1 polymer ?
#
loop_
_entity_poly.entity_id
_entity_poly.type
_entity_poly.pdbx_seq_one_letter_code
_entity_poly.pdbx_strand_id
1 'polypeptide(L)'
;MINLKKLFRRKKGQGALEYLFMIAAALIIIFVVVRYISGSTQQATSQTDIASLQSQAELARTTLQGKDYWGNTYTVEIVTTDTTVTGLQIKDGTTVVATDSNLEYTDEYISDTSFVTDITDPTLKGLYDSCMDDNVKAACYVLIDLQDATKGS
;
A
#
# COMPACT_ATOMS: atom_id res chain seq x y z
N MET A 1 12.31 -87.48 2.18
CA MET A 1 11.04 -86.73 2.34
C MET A 1 11.37 -85.30 2.76
N ILE A 2 11.18 -84.32 1.87
CA ILE A 2 11.46 -82.91 2.14
C ILE A 2 10.21 -82.26 2.74
N ASN A 3 10.39 -81.61 3.89
CA ASN A 3 9.33 -81.05 4.73
C ASN A 3 8.94 -79.65 4.19
N LEU A 4 7.79 -79.56 3.51
CA LEU A 4 7.29 -78.34 2.84
C LEU A 4 6.80 -77.22 3.77
N LYS A 5 6.99 -77.32 5.10
CA LYS A 5 6.41 -76.37 6.08
C LYS A 5 7.10 -75.01 6.16
N LYS A 6 8.06 -74.68 5.29
CA LYS A 6 8.87 -73.45 5.38
C LYS A 6 8.61 -72.37 4.33
N LEU A 7 7.53 -72.45 3.55
CA LEU A 7 7.39 -71.61 2.34
C LEU A 7 6.47 -70.37 2.43
N PHE A 8 5.87 -70.04 3.57
CA PHE A 8 5.08 -68.80 3.67
C PHE A 8 5.33 -68.02 4.96
N ARG A 9 6.51 -67.38 5.07
CA ARG A 9 6.58 -66.12 5.82
C ARG A 9 5.87 -65.06 4.97
N ARG A 10 4.62 -64.73 5.31
CA ARG A 10 3.98 -63.50 4.82
C ARG A 10 4.84 -62.33 5.27
N LYS A 11 5.70 -61.79 4.38
CA LYS A 11 6.18 -60.42 4.54
C LYS A 11 4.93 -59.56 4.51
N LYS A 12 4.62 -58.91 5.64
CA LYS A 12 3.58 -57.89 5.76
C LYS A 12 4.02 -56.72 4.87
N GLY A 13 3.75 -56.84 3.57
CA GLY A 13 3.97 -55.76 2.63
C GLY A 13 3.12 -54.59 3.10
N GLN A 14 3.78 -53.48 3.42
CA GLN A 14 3.11 -52.24 3.74
C GLN A 14 2.19 -51.93 2.55
N GLY A 15 0.87 -51.96 2.76
CA GLY A 15 -0.08 -51.85 1.66
C GLY A 15 0.16 -50.54 0.93
N ALA A 16 0.07 -50.53 -0.40
CA ALA A 16 0.18 -49.30 -1.21
C ALA A 16 -0.72 -48.17 -0.69
N LEU A 17 -1.81 -48.54 -0.03
CA LEU A 17 -2.75 -47.67 0.65
C LEU A 17 -2.13 -46.86 1.81
N GLU A 18 -1.20 -47.41 2.59
CA GLU A 18 -0.52 -46.65 3.66
C GLU A 18 0.41 -45.56 3.10
N TYR A 19 1.07 -45.85 1.97
CA TYR A 19 1.91 -44.86 1.29
C TYR A 19 1.06 -43.72 0.71
N LEU A 20 -0.11 -44.03 0.16
CA LEU A 20 -1.05 -43.02 -0.33
C LEU A 20 -1.55 -42.10 0.80
N PHE A 21 -1.87 -42.66 1.97
CA PHE A 21 -2.28 -41.84 3.12
C PHE A 21 -1.15 -40.97 3.66
N MET A 22 0.09 -41.47 3.71
CA MET A 22 1.25 -40.68 4.14
C MET A 22 1.50 -39.50 3.19
N ILE A 23 1.42 -39.74 1.88
CA ILE A 23 1.59 -38.68 0.87
C ILE A 23 0.45 -37.66 0.97
N ALA A 24 -0.80 -38.11 1.09
CA ALA A 24 -1.95 -37.21 1.21
C ALA A 24 -1.85 -36.31 2.45
N ALA A 25 -1.45 -36.86 3.60
CA ALA A 25 -1.25 -36.09 4.82
C ALA A 25 -0.17 -35.01 4.66
N ALA A 26 0.96 -35.36 4.01
CA ALA A 26 2.02 -34.41 3.74
C ALA A 26 1.54 -33.26 2.83
N LEU A 27 0.78 -33.57 1.78
CA LEU A 27 0.23 -32.56 0.87
C LEU A 27 -0.77 -31.62 1.54
N ILE A 28 -1.62 -32.14 2.45
CA ILE A 28 -2.56 -31.33 3.22
C ILE A 28 -1.81 -30.35 4.13
N ILE A 29 -0.77 -30.80 4.82
CA ILE A 29 0.04 -29.94 5.71
C ILE A 29 0.69 -28.81 4.90
N ILE A 30 1.31 -29.12 3.76
CA ILE A 30 1.92 -28.12 2.88
C ILE A 30 0.87 -27.09 2.44
N PHE A 31 -0.31 -27.55 2.02
CA PHE A 31 -1.39 -26.65 1.59
C PHE A 31 -1.85 -25.71 2.70
N VAL A 32 -2.01 -26.20 3.93
CA VAL A 32 -2.40 -25.37 5.08
C VAL A 32 -1.33 -24.35 5.42
N VAL A 33 -0.05 -24.73 5.40
CA VAL A 33 1.07 -23.81 5.66
C VAL A 33 1.15 -22.73 4.58
N VAL A 34 1.07 -23.10 3.31
CA VAL A 34 1.06 -22.14 2.19
C VAL A 34 -0.14 -21.21 2.31
N ARG A 35 -1.34 -21.74 2.58
CA ARG A 35 -2.55 -20.93 2.77
C ARG A 35 -2.45 -20.00 3.99
N TYR A 36 -1.83 -20.45 5.07
CA TYR A 36 -1.60 -19.63 6.26
C TYR A 36 -0.64 -18.48 5.96
N ILE A 37 0.50 -18.77 5.33
CA ILE A 37 1.49 -17.76 4.91
C ILE A 37 0.85 -16.77 3.92
N SER A 38 0.18 -17.25 2.88
CA SER A 38 -0.51 -16.42 1.90
C SER A 38 -1.65 -15.60 2.50
N GLY A 39 -2.38 -16.14 3.49
CA GLY A 39 -3.42 -15.42 4.22
C GLY A 39 -2.88 -14.32 5.13
N SER A 40 -1.74 -14.56 5.80
CA SER A 40 -1.02 -13.53 6.57
C SER A 40 -0.35 -12.46 5.71
N THR A 41 -0.23 -12.68 4.39
CA THR A 41 0.34 -11.68 3.47
C THR A 41 -0.70 -10.63 3.04
N GLN A 42 -2.01 -10.96 3.06
CA GLN A 42 -3.07 -10.04 2.62
C GLN A 42 -3.31 -8.86 3.57
N GLN A 43 -3.02 -9.00 4.87
CA GLN A 43 -3.02 -7.87 5.81
C GLN A 43 -1.72 -7.05 5.74
N ALA A 44 -0.62 -7.65 5.30
CA ALA A 44 0.68 -6.98 5.16
C ALA A 44 0.77 -6.12 3.89
N THR A 45 0.04 -6.44 2.82
CA THR A 45 0.03 -5.63 1.59
C THR A 45 -0.52 -4.21 1.82
N SER A 46 -1.62 -4.05 2.55
CA SER A 46 -2.20 -2.72 2.81
C SER A 46 -1.31 -1.84 3.70
N GLN A 47 -0.53 -2.45 4.60
CA GLN A 47 0.39 -1.77 5.52
C GLN A 47 1.80 -1.54 4.92
N THR A 48 2.20 -2.35 3.94
CA THR A 48 3.45 -2.15 3.18
C THR A 48 3.34 -0.92 2.27
N ASP A 49 2.17 -0.66 1.69
CA ASP A 49 1.96 0.52 0.85
C ASP A 49 2.09 1.82 1.65
N ILE A 50 1.49 1.89 2.85
CA ILE A 50 1.48 3.15 3.59
C ILE A 50 2.83 3.53 4.18
N ALA A 51 3.62 2.57 4.65
CA ALA A 51 4.97 2.86 5.13
C ALA A 51 5.87 3.40 3.99
N SER A 52 5.70 2.88 2.77
CA SER A 52 6.39 3.40 1.59
C SER A 52 5.89 4.80 1.21
N LEU A 53 4.58 5.05 1.28
CA LEU A 53 3.99 6.36 1.02
C LEU A 53 4.45 7.40 2.05
N GLN A 54 4.47 7.04 3.33
CA GLN A 54 4.99 7.90 4.40
C GLN A 54 6.46 8.24 4.17
N SER A 55 7.30 7.26 3.80
CA SER A 55 8.71 7.54 3.48
C SER A 55 8.87 8.54 2.32
N GLN A 56 7.99 8.49 1.31
CA GLN A 56 8.00 9.43 0.20
C GLN A 56 7.43 10.80 0.62
N ALA A 57 6.39 10.82 1.44
CA ALA A 57 5.83 12.04 2.01
C ALA A 57 6.84 12.79 2.89
N GLU A 58 7.74 12.10 3.61
CA GLU A 58 8.82 12.76 4.36
C GLU A 58 9.86 13.42 3.45
N LEU A 59 10.16 12.79 2.30
CA LEU A 59 11.01 13.40 1.29
C LEU A 59 10.33 14.63 0.67
N ALA A 60 9.04 14.55 0.38
CA ALA A 60 8.25 15.67 -0.11
C ALA A 60 8.23 16.82 0.90
N ARG A 61 7.96 16.54 2.18
CA ARG A 61 8.03 17.49 3.29
C ARG A 61 9.40 18.19 3.37
N THR A 62 10.48 17.44 3.24
CA THR A 62 11.85 18.00 3.24
C THR A 62 12.08 18.92 2.04
N THR A 63 11.57 18.55 0.86
CA THR A 63 11.66 19.36 -0.36
C THR A 63 10.87 20.67 -0.22
N LEU A 64 9.64 20.59 0.27
CA LEU A 64 8.77 21.74 0.53
C LEU A 64 9.37 22.69 1.56
N GLN A 65 9.99 22.14 2.62
CA GLN A 65 10.72 22.93 3.60
C GLN A 65 11.94 23.62 3.00
N GLY A 66 12.67 22.95 2.10
CA GLY A 66 13.81 23.56 1.39
C GLY A 66 13.41 24.69 0.43
N LYS A 67 12.13 24.76 0.04
CA LYS A 67 11.54 25.84 -0.79
C LYS A 67 10.82 26.91 0.06
N ASP A 68 10.93 26.84 1.39
CA ASP A 68 10.24 27.72 2.34
C ASP A 68 8.70 27.66 2.27
N TYR A 69 8.12 26.60 1.68
CA TYR A 69 6.68 26.38 1.58
C TYR A 69 6.10 25.58 2.74
N TRP A 70 6.88 25.33 3.79
CA TRP A 70 6.47 24.43 4.88
C TRP A 70 5.80 25.16 6.05
N GLY A 71 4.80 24.53 6.66
CA GLY A 71 4.16 24.98 7.91
C GLY A 71 2.64 25.09 7.81
N ASN A 72 2.05 25.87 8.71
CA ASN A 72 0.60 26.08 8.79
C ASN A 72 0.12 27.25 7.90
N THR A 73 1.04 28.03 7.35
CA THR A 73 0.71 29.21 6.52
C THR A 73 0.26 28.81 5.12
N TYR A 74 0.85 27.74 4.59
CA TYR A 74 0.62 27.29 3.23
C TYR A 74 -0.49 26.25 3.17
N THR A 75 -1.46 26.47 2.30
CA THR A 75 -2.60 25.60 2.08
C THR A 75 -2.55 24.94 0.71
N VAL A 76 -3.18 23.78 0.60
CA VAL A 76 -3.29 23.03 -0.66
C VAL A 76 -4.67 23.27 -1.27
N GLU A 77 -4.73 23.49 -2.57
CA GLU A 77 -5.99 23.62 -3.32
C GLU A 77 -5.98 22.69 -4.52
N ILE A 78 -7.08 21.95 -4.68
CA ILE A 78 -7.32 21.15 -5.89
C ILE A 78 -7.90 22.07 -6.97
N VAL A 79 -7.25 22.08 -8.12
CA VAL A 79 -7.73 22.79 -9.31
C VAL A 79 -8.66 21.86 -10.08
N THR A 80 -9.87 22.34 -10.37
CA THR A 80 -10.86 21.57 -11.15
C THR A 80 -11.35 22.38 -12.35
N THR A 81 -11.60 21.68 -13.46
CA THR A 81 -12.22 22.23 -14.66
C THR A 81 -13.40 21.35 -15.04
N ASP A 82 -14.62 21.90 -15.05
CA ASP A 82 -15.84 21.22 -15.47
C ASP A 82 -16.03 19.82 -14.85
N THR A 83 -15.67 19.65 -13.57
CA THR A 83 -15.65 18.40 -12.74
C THR A 83 -14.43 17.50 -12.85
N THR A 84 -13.47 17.79 -13.72
CA THR A 84 -12.20 17.05 -13.80
C THR A 84 -11.17 17.72 -12.90
N VAL A 85 -10.43 16.95 -12.11
CA VAL A 85 -9.25 17.49 -11.42
C VAL A 85 -8.14 17.72 -12.44
N THR A 86 -7.65 18.95 -12.53
CA THR A 86 -6.67 19.39 -13.52
C THR A 86 -5.34 19.84 -12.90
N GLY A 87 -5.27 19.98 -11.58
CA GLY A 87 -4.05 20.46 -10.92
C GLY A 87 -4.12 20.45 -9.40
N LEU A 88 -2.96 20.68 -8.79
CA LEU A 88 -2.77 20.92 -7.36
C LEU A 88 -1.99 22.22 -7.20
N GLN A 89 -2.40 23.05 -6.25
CA GLN A 89 -1.77 24.33 -5.98
C GLN A 89 -1.35 24.45 -4.52
N ILE A 90 -0.20 25.07 -4.30
CA ILE A 90 0.21 25.55 -2.98
C ILE A 90 -0.12 27.04 -2.92
N LYS A 91 -0.80 27.46 -1.86
CA LYS A 91 -1.21 28.85 -1.65
C LYS A 91 -0.66 29.40 -0.35
N ASP A 92 -0.19 30.64 -0.39
CA ASP A 92 0.01 31.48 0.79
C ASP A 92 -1.15 32.47 0.86
N GLY A 93 -2.13 32.16 1.71
CA GLY A 93 -3.43 32.84 1.71
C GLY A 93 -4.12 32.76 0.35
N THR A 94 -4.19 33.88 -0.38
CA THR A 94 -4.81 33.95 -1.71
C THR A 94 -3.82 33.81 -2.88
N THR A 95 -2.51 33.79 -2.60
CA THR A 95 -1.46 33.80 -3.63
C THR A 95 -1.03 32.37 -3.95
N VAL A 96 -1.07 31.98 -5.22
CA VAL A 96 -0.54 30.68 -5.67
C VAL A 96 0.98 30.77 -5.78
N VAL A 97 1.70 29.90 -5.08
CA VAL A 97 3.18 29.88 -5.04
C VAL A 97 3.79 28.69 -5.79
N ALA A 98 3.03 27.62 -5.99
CA ALA A 98 3.40 26.49 -6.84
C ALA A 98 2.15 25.86 -7.45
N THR A 99 2.29 25.26 -8.63
CA THR A 99 1.21 24.54 -9.31
C THR A 99 1.77 23.29 -9.96
N ASP A 100 1.13 22.15 -9.72
CA ASP A 100 1.26 20.99 -10.57
C ASP A 100 0.02 20.91 -11.48
N SER A 101 0.26 20.71 -12.77
CA SER A 101 -0.77 20.57 -13.80
C SER A 101 -0.69 19.23 -14.52
N ASN A 102 0.27 18.37 -14.16
CA ASN A 102 0.51 17.07 -14.77
C ASN A 102 0.11 15.93 -13.83
N LEU A 103 -1.14 15.97 -13.37
CA LEU A 103 -1.67 14.95 -12.48
C LEU A 103 -2.24 13.81 -13.32
N GLU A 104 -1.53 12.68 -13.36
CA GLU A 104 -2.09 11.41 -13.81
C GLU A 104 -2.79 10.73 -12.64
N TYR A 105 -4.06 11.11 -12.40
CA TYR A 105 -4.88 10.41 -11.43
C TYR A 105 -5.44 9.12 -12.01
N THR A 106 -5.08 8.00 -11.38
CA THR A 106 -5.80 6.73 -11.55
C THR A 106 -7.10 6.78 -10.74
N ASP A 107 -8.15 6.09 -11.19
CA ASP A 107 -9.49 6.10 -10.55
C ASP A 107 -9.48 5.76 -9.04
N GLU A 108 -8.43 5.07 -8.56
CA GLU A 108 -8.21 4.75 -7.14
C GLU A 108 -7.91 6.01 -6.31
N TYR A 109 -7.21 7.00 -6.89
CA TYR A 109 -6.91 8.29 -6.26
C TYR A 109 -8.17 9.17 -6.15
N ILE A 110 -9.00 9.21 -7.20
CA ILE A 110 -10.19 10.07 -7.28
C ILE A 110 -11.29 9.62 -6.30
N SER A 111 -11.33 8.35 -5.92
CA SER A 111 -12.25 7.88 -4.88
C SER A 111 -11.91 8.39 -3.47
N ASP A 112 -10.70 8.94 -3.28
CA ASP A 112 -10.15 9.41 -2.01
C ASP A 112 -9.90 10.95 -2.02
N THR A 113 -10.15 11.65 -3.15
CA THR A 113 -10.03 13.13 -3.27
C THR A 113 -11.11 13.90 -2.52
N SER A 114 -12.20 13.24 -2.11
CA SER A 114 -13.16 13.82 -1.17
C SER A 114 -12.48 14.27 0.11
N PHE A 115 -11.41 13.60 0.53
CA PHE A 115 -10.60 13.99 1.69
C PHE A 115 -10.07 15.42 1.56
N VAL A 116 -9.54 15.81 0.40
CA VAL A 116 -8.95 17.15 0.22
C VAL A 116 -10.03 18.21 0.06
N THR A 117 -11.18 17.88 -0.55
CA THR A 117 -12.31 18.81 -0.67
C THR A 117 -13.11 18.96 0.63
N ASP A 118 -13.08 17.96 1.52
CA ASP A 118 -13.75 17.98 2.82
C ASP A 118 -12.87 18.58 3.93
N ILE A 119 -11.55 18.67 3.73
CA ILE A 119 -10.69 19.41 4.64
C ILE A 119 -10.87 20.92 4.38
N THR A 120 -11.41 21.59 5.38
CA THR A 120 -11.43 23.06 5.43
C THR A 120 -10.01 23.54 5.73
N ASP A 121 -9.39 24.26 4.79
CA ASP A 121 -8.01 24.79 4.86
C ASP A 121 -6.93 23.73 5.14
N PRO A 122 -6.65 22.81 4.19
CA PRO A 122 -5.62 21.78 4.35
C PRO A 122 -4.25 22.44 4.33
N THR A 123 -3.78 22.83 5.50
CA THR A 123 -2.39 23.28 5.66
C THR A 123 -1.44 22.15 5.29
N LEU A 124 -0.29 22.47 4.72
CA LEU A 124 0.73 21.47 4.37
C LEU A 124 1.14 20.61 5.59
N LYS A 125 1.19 21.22 6.78
CA LYS A 125 1.42 20.48 8.02
C LYS A 125 0.25 19.56 8.37
N GLY A 126 -1.00 20.03 8.29
CA GLY A 126 -2.17 19.20 8.60
C GLY A 126 -2.32 17.99 7.66
N LEU A 127 -1.99 18.19 6.38
CA LEU A 127 -1.94 17.11 5.40
C LEU A 127 -0.86 16.06 5.76
N TYR A 128 0.28 16.52 6.23
CA TYR A 128 1.37 15.65 6.68
C TYR A 128 1.03 14.88 7.96
N ASP A 129 0.46 15.56 8.96
CA ASP A 129 0.00 14.90 10.18
C ASP A 129 -1.06 13.83 9.83
N SER A 130 -1.96 14.11 8.89
CA SER A 130 -2.95 13.12 8.41
C SER A 130 -2.31 11.91 7.71
N CYS A 131 -1.23 12.13 6.95
CA CYS A 131 -0.47 11.05 6.32
C CYS A 131 0.27 10.18 7.35
N MET A 132 0.90 10.82 8.34
CA MET A 132 1.82 10.17 9.28
C MET A 132 1.13 9.58 10.51
N ASP A 133 0.26 10.35 11.13
CA ASP A 133 -0.38 10.00 12.39
C ASP A 133 -1.68 9.24 12.14
N ASP A 134 -2.53 9.75 11.25
CA ASP A 134 -3.85 9.19 10.95
C ASP A 134 -3.82 8.13 9.85
N ASN A 135 -2.66 7.89 9.23
CA ASN A 135 -2.47 6.87 8.20
C ASN A 135 -3.43 7.03 7.00
N VAL A 136 -3.74 8.27 6.63
CA VAL A 136 -4.59 8.59 5.47
C VAL A 136 -3.77 8.55 4.18
N LYS A 137 -4.04 7.56 3.32
CA LYS A 137 -3.28 7.36 2.07
C LYS A 137 -3.40 8.53 1.10
N ALA A 138 -4.61 9.06 0.87
CA ALA A 138 -4.83 10.27 0.06
C ALA A 138 -3.92 11.43 0.48
N ALA A 139 -3.77 11.66 1.78
CA ALA A 139 -2.94 12.73 2.30
C ALA A 139 -1.46 12.57 1.89
N CYS A 140 -0.95 11.34 1.96
CA CYS A 140 0.41 11.02 1.53
C CYS A 140 0.59 11.24 0.03
N TYR A 141 -0.37 10.79 -0.79
CA TYR A 141 -0.30 10.95 -2.23
C TYR A 141 -0.27 12.43 -2.64
N VAL A 142 -1.16 13.24 -2.08
CA VAL A 142 -1.20 14.69 -2.37
C VAL A 142 0.13 15.35 -1.99
N LEU A 143 0.74 15.00 -0.86
CA LEU A 143 2.07 15.53 -0.48
C LEU A 143 3.16 15.16 -1.49
N ILE A 144 3.15 13.92 -1.97
CA ILE A 144 4.12 13.44 -2.96
C ILE A 144 3.97 14.21 -4.27
N ASP A 145 2.74 14.40 -4.76
CA ASP A 145 2.47 15.15 -6.00
C ASP A 145 2.86 16.62 -5.85
N LEU A 146 2.64 17.23 -4.68
CA LEU A 146 3.07 18.60 -4.40
C LEU A 146 4.60 18.76 -4.43
N GLN A 147 5.36 17.69 -4.18
CA GLN A 147 6.80 17.72 -4.40
C GLN A 147 7.11 18.03 -5.87
N ASP A 148 6.39 17.43 -6.80
CA ASP A 148 6.57 17.62 -8.24
C ASP A 148 6.13 19.01 -8.70
N ALA A 149 5.10 19.59 -8.09
CA ALA A 149 4.70 21.00 -8.26
C ALA A 149 5.87 21.97 -8.06
N THR A 150 6.80 21.65 -7.15
CA THR A 150 7.96 22.51 -6.82
C THR A 150 9.21 22.25 -7.66
N LYS A 151 9.23 21.18 -8.47
CA LYS A 151 10.35 20.87 -9.38
C LYS A 151 10.31 21.71 -10.66
N GLY A 152 9.13 22.20 -11.05
CA GLY A 152 8.91 23.02 -12.25
C GLY A 152 9.07 24.54 -12.04
N SER A 153 9.24 24.99 -10.80
CA SER A 153 9.34 26.42 -10.39
C SER A 153 10.73 26.82 -9.93
#